data_AF-A0A7X8ZFW2-F1
#
_entry.id   AF-A0A7X8ZFW2-F1
#
_cell.length_a   1.000
_cell.length_b   1.000
_cell.length_c   1.000
_cell.angle_alpha   90.00
_cell.angle_beta   90.00
_cell.angle_gamma   90.00
#
_symmetry.space_group_name_H-M   'P 1'
#
loop_
_entity.id
_entity.type
_entity.pdbx_description
1 polymer ?
#
loop_
_entity_poly.entity_id
_entity_poly.type
_entity_poly.pdbx_seq_one_letter_code
_entity_poly.pdbx_strand_id
1 'polypeptide(L)'
;MKTRLFCFLTLFILFCRADDDNLLQNPDFSLLTETGTIAAWHLSANAQVSDGVLTLPLSQKRKDSDIHTASVVQYFKNIQAGLHSFSAQYKGEFKNLYIVLRVYDEQGKQRELLQKWLSRKDFIAAAGQPGWYGFFYHFKVPEGVNRASIHIEPWGNLGESIEIRQIKLCENED
;
A
#
# COMPACT_ATOMS: atom_id res chain seq x y z
N MET A 1 1.21 20.71 47.92
CA MET A 1 1.16 20.89 46.45
C MET A 1 0.94 19.52 45.83
N LYS A 2 -0.30 19.16 45.48
CA LYS A 2 -0.89 19.22 44.13
C LYS A 2 -0.07 18.46 43.06
N THR A 3 -0.46 17.19 42.88
CA THR A 3 -0.70 16.49 41.61
C THR A 3 0.29 16.71 40.46
N ARG A 4 0.98 15.63 40.06
CA ARG A 4 1.09 15.26 38.63
C ARG A 4 0.99 13.74 38.47
N LEU A 5 -0.24 13.32 38.21
CA LEU A 5 -0.58 12.04 37.59
C LEU A 5 -0.03 12.10 36.15
N PHE A 6 1.05 11.38 35.85
CA PHE A 6 1.45 11.16 34.47
C PHE A 6 0.76 9.88 33.99
N CYS A 7 -0.41 10.08 33.37
CA CYS A 7 -1.03 9.08 32.54
C CYS A 7 -0.34 9.00 31.17
N PHE A 8 -0.49 7.82 30.57
CA PHE A 8 -0.32 7.48 29.16
C PHE A 8 1.11 7.35 28.62
N LEU A 9 1.61 6.12 28.69
CA LEU A 9 2.23 5.52 27.51
C LEU A 9 1.90 4.02 27.45
N THR A 10 0.64 3.69 27.13
CA THR A 10 0.31 2.37 26.60
C THR A 10 0.88 2.31 25.19
N LEU A 11 2.14 1.90 25.11
CA LEU A 11 2.81 1.55 23.87
C LEU A 11 2.18 0.24 23.37
N PHE A 12 1.07 0.34 22.64
CA PHE A 12 0.54 -0.76 21.84
C PHE A 12 1.50 -0.98 20.67
N ILE A 13 2.66 -1.60 20.94
CA ILE A 13 3.44 -2.23 19.88
C ILE A 13 2.69 -3.51 19.54
N LEU A 14 1.76 -3.42 18.59
CA LEU A 14 1.39 -4.59 17.80
C LEU A 14 2.63 -4.95 17.00
N PHE A 15 3.44 -5.84 17.57
CA PHE A 15 4.43 -6.58 16.82
C PHE A 15 3.65 -7.42 15.80
N CYS A 16 3.66 -6.99 14.53
CA CYS A 16 3.47 -7.95 13.45
C CYS A 16 4.47 -9.08 13.71
N ARG A 17 3.96 -10.31 13.85
CA ARG A 17 4.79 -11.51 13.79
C ARG A 17 5.53 -11.53 12.44
N ALA A 18 6.64 -12.28 12.44
CA ALA A 18 7.62 -12.37 11.36
C ALA A 18 6.97 -12.61 9.99
N ASP A 19 7.71 -12.30 8.91
CA ASP A 19 7.32 -12.11 7.50
C ASP A 19 6.39 -13.16 6.81
N ASP A 20 5.84 -14.16 7.50
CA ASP A 20 4.89 -15.16 7.00
C ASP A 20 3.42 -14.68 6.97
N ASP A 21 3.07 -13.57 7.63
CA ASP A 21 1.68 -13.09 7.74
C ASP A 21 1.27 -12.08 6.64
N ASN A 22 2.06 -11.93 5.58
CA ASN A 22 1.71 -11.02 4.49
C ASN A 22 0.80 -11.72 3.47
N LEU A 23 -0.44 -11.25 3.36
CA LEU A 23 -1.41 -11.75 2.38
C LEU A 23 -1.04 -11.36 0.94
N LEU A 24 -0.12 -10.41 0.75
CA LEU A 24 0.39 -10.04 -0.56
C LEU A 24 1.44 -11.04 -1.06
N GLN A 25 1.35 -11.38 -2.34
CA GLN A 25 2.34 -12.19 -3.02
C GLN A 25 3.49 -11.31 -3.51
N ASN A 26 4.72 -11.79 -3.40
CA ASN A 26 5.92 -11.06 -3.86
C ASN A 26 5.98 -9.60 -3.34
N PRO A 27 5.86 -9.35 -2.02
CA PRO A 27 5.79 -7.98 -1.48
C PRO A 27 7.10 -7.20 -1.55
N ASP A 28 8.23 -7.86 -1.80
CA ASP A 28 9.52 -7.21 -2.07
C ASP A 28 9.80 -7.01 -3.56
N PHE A 29 8.88 -7.41 -4.43
CA PHE A 29 8.98 -7.30 -5.89
C PHE A 29 10.18 -8.04 -6.51
N SER A 30 10.85 -8.92 -5.75
CA SER A 30 12.09 -9.59 -6.17
C SER A 30 11.86 -10.69 -7.22
N LEU A 31 10.67 -11.29 -7.22
CA LEU A 31 10.32 -12.36 -8.15
C LEU A 31 9.87 -11.80 -9.50
N LEU A 32 10.46 -12.32 -10.57
CA LEU A 32 10.07 -12.03 -11.95
C LEU A 32 9.37 -13.26 -12.58
N THR A 33 8.48 -13.03 -13.52
CA THR A 33 7.92 -14.04 -14.42
C THR A 33 8.96 -14.47 -15.45
N GLU A 34 8.67 -15.52 -16.21
CA GLU A 34 9.54 -15.99 -17.32
C GLU A 34 9.79 -14.91 -18.39
N THR A 35 8.89 -13.93 -18.52
CA THR A 35 9.02 -12.83 -19.48
C THR A 35 9.70 -11.59 -18.87
N GLY A 36 10.23 -11.69 -17.65
CA GLY A 36 10.96 -10.63 -16.97
C GLY A 36 10.06 -9.54 -16.35
N THR A 37 8.76 -9.77 -16.23
CA THR A 37 7.83 -8.86 -15.52
C THR A 37 7.77 -9.20 -14.04
N ILE A 38 7.47 -8.22 -13.17
CA ILE A 38 7.36 -8.48 -11.72
C ILE A 38 6.16 -9.39 -11.45
N ALA A 39 6.41 -10.54 -10.82
CA ALA A 39 5.39 -11.55 -10.57
C ALA A 39 4.32 -11.06 -9.58
N ALA A 40 3.07 -11.50 -9.79
CA ALA A 40 1.89 -11.17 -8.97
C ALA A 40 1.44 -9.68 -8.96
N TRP A 41 2.16 -8.78 -9.64
CA TRP A 41 1.83 -7.37 -9.70
C TRP A 41 1.49 -6.93 -11.13
N HIS A 42 0.40 -6.19 -11.27
CA HIS A 42 0.05 -5.48 -12.50
C HIS A 42 0.55 -4.04 -12.38
N LEU A 43 1.43 -3.68 -13.30
CA LEU A 43 2.07 -2.36 -13.33
C LEU A 43 1.69 -1.66 -14.62
N SER A 44 1.41 -0.36 -14.53
CA SER A 44 1.03 0.43 -15.71
C SER A 44 2.21 1.15 -16.39
N ALA A 45 3.40 1.09 -15.78
CA ALA A 45 4.62 1.65 -16.31
C ALA A 45 5.79 0.66 -16.18
N ASN A 46 6.85 0.89 -16.95
CA ASN A 46 8.07 0.10 -16.91
C ASN A 46 8.81 0.35 -15.60
N ALA A 47 8.63 -0.56 -14.64
CA ALA A 47 9.24 -0.44 -13.32
C ALA A 47 10.65 -1.02 -13.27
N GLN A 48 11.42 -0.57 -12.29
CA GLN A 48 12.72 -1.15 -11.91
C GLN A 48 12.65 -1.64 -10.47
N VAL A 49 13.32 -2.74 -10.16
CA VAL A 49 13.43 -3.26 -8.80
C VAL A 49 14.89 -3.38 -8.42
N SER A 50 15.26 -2.87 -7.26
CA SER A 50 16.57 -3.05 -6.65
C SER A 50 16.40 -3.15 -5.14
N ASP A 51 17.02 -4.15 -4.51
CA ASP A 51 17.04 -4.32 -3.04
C ASP A 51 15.66 -4.20 -2.36
N GLY A 52 14.63 -4.80 -2.97
CA GLY A 52 13.26 -4.78 -2.44
C GLY A 52 12.51 -3.45 -2.63
N VAL A 53 13.04 -2.55 -3.45
CA VAL A 53 12.44 -1.25 -3.77
C VAL A 53 11.95 -1.25 -5.21
N LEU A 54 10.63 -1.05 -5.38
CA LEU A 54 10.00 -0.82 -6.67
C LEU A 54 10.10 0.67 -7.03
N THR A 55 10.76 0.98 -8.14
CA THR A 55 10.77 2.33 -8.74
C THR A 55 9.84 2.35 -9.94
N LEU A 56 8.87 3.26 -9.94
CA LEU A 56 7.83 3.36 -10.96
C LEU A 56 7.73 4.79 -11.50
N PRO A 57 8.03 5.02 -12.79
CA PRO A 57 7.94 6.34 -13.41
C PRO A 57 6.48 6.73 -13.69
N LEU A 58 6.14 8.00 -13.45
CA LEU A 58 4.84 8.57 -13.77
C LEU A 58 4.79 8.93 -15.26
N SER A 59 4.51 7.93 -16.09
CA SER A 59 4.53 8.07 -17.55
C SER A 59 3.14 8.08 -18.19
N GLN A 60 2.08 7.73 -17.46
CA GLN A 60 0.74 7.65 -18.01
C GLN A 60 -0.01 8.97 -17.83
N LYS A 61 -0.28 9.69 -18.93
CA LYS A 61 -1.08 10.91 -18.87
C LYS A 61 -2.55 10.59 -18.56
N ARG A 62 -3.11 11.23 -17.53
CA ARG A 62 -4.56 11.16 -17.27
C ARG A 62 -5.31 11.93 -18.36
N LYS A 63 -6.43 11.37 -18.81
CA LYS A 63 -7.33 12.03 -19.75
C LYS A 63 -7.73 13.41 -19.22
N ASP A 64 -7.69 14.42 -20.09
CA ASP A 64 -8.11 15.80 -19.80
C ASP A 64 -7.37 16.47 -18.62
N SER A 65 -6.12 16.06 -18.36
CA SER A 65 -5.27 16.60 -17.30
C SER A 65 -3.79 16.60 -17.69
N ASP A 66 -3.00 17.51 -17.11
CA ASP A 66 -1.52 17.46 -17.19
C ASP A 66 -0.90 16.54 -16.13
N ILE A 67 -1.73 15.91 -15.31
CA ILE A 67 -1.30 14.92 -14.34
C ILE A 67 -0.87 13.64 -15.05
N HIS A 68 0.29 13.15 -14.64
CA HIS A 68 0.81 11.84 -15.00
C HIS A 68 0.71 10.91 -13.80
N THR A 69 0.44 9.66 -14.08
CA THR A 69 0.26 8.60 -13.09
C THR A 69 1.06 7.38 -13.46
N ALA A 70 1.13 6.48 -12.51
CA ALA A 70 1.42 5.08 -12.72
C ALA A 70 0.58 4.29 -11.71
N SER A 71 0.45 2.98 -11.89
CA SER A 71 -0.25 2.15 -10.93
C SER A 71 0.47 0.87 -10.60
N VAL A 72 0.28 0.46 -9.34
CA VAL A 72 0.68 -0.83 -8.79
C VAL A 72 -0.57 -1.51 -8.27
N VAL A 73 -0.93 -2.63 -8.89
CA VAL A 73 -2.14 -3.38 -8.55
C VAL A 73 -1.79 -4.83 -8.25
N GLN A 74 -2.34 -5.38 -7.19
CA GLN A 74 -2.35 -6.83 -6.97
C GLN A 74 -3.76 -7.31 -6.72
N TYR A 75 -4.13 -8.41 -7.37
CA TYR A 75 -5.33 -9.16 -7.09
C TYR A 75 -4.95 -10.40 -6.29
N PHE A 76 -5.69 -10.69 -5.24
CA PHE A 76 -5.44 -11.86 -4.41
C PHE A 76 -6.76 -12.50 -3.97
N LYS A 77 -6.69 -13.79 -3.65
CA LYS A 77 -7.82 -14.62 -3.25
C LYS A 77 -7.70 -14.97 -1.76
N ASN A 78 -8.79 -15.48 -1.20
CA ASN A 78 -8.86 -16.04 0.15
C ASN A 78 -8.65 -15.02 1.28
N ILE A 79 -8.99 -13.75 1.04
CA ILE A 79 -9.07 -12.76 2.13
C ILE A 79 -10.18 -13.20 3.10
N GLN A 80 -9.86 -13.30 4.39
CA GLN A 80 -10.80 -13.72 5.42
C GLN A 80 -11.58 -12.52 5.97
N ALA A 81 -12.75 -12.78 6.55
CA ALA A 81 -13.48 -11.76 7.29
C ALA A 81 -12.76 -11.46 8.61
N GLY A 82 -12.71 -10.19 9.01
CA GLY A 82 -12.00 -9.78 10.23
C GLY A 82 -11.25 -8.47 10.09
N LEU A 83 -10.55 -8.06 11.15
CA LEU A 83 -9.70 -6.88 11.15
C LEU A 83 -8.42 -7.14 10.34
N HIS A 84 -8.06 -6.17 9.50
CA HIS A 84 -6.85 -6.23 8.69
C HIS A 84 -6.09 -4.92 8.78
N SER A 85 -4.78 -4.98 8.54
CA SER A 85 -3.91 -3.82 8.40
C SER A 85 -3.25 -3.76 7.03
N PHE A 86 -3.14 -2.57 6.45
CA PHE A 86 -2.40 -2.32 5.23
C PHE A 86 -1.40 -1.18 5.42
N SER A 87 -0.16 -1.39 4.99
CA SER A 87 0.90 -0.41 5.10
C SER A 87 1.92 -0.52 3.97
N ALA A 88 2.62 0.58 3.71
CA ALA A 88 3.79 0.60 2.86
C ALA A 88 4.67 1.81 3.20
N GLN A 89 5.93 1.75 2.76
CA GLN A 89 6.80 2.91 2.69
C GLN A 89 6.93 3.40 1.25
N TYR A 90 7.01 4.71 1.10
CA TYR A 90 7.17 5.33 -0.20
C TYR A 90 8.10 6.55 -0.14
N LYS A 91 8.65 6.89 -1.30
CA LYS A 91 9.49 8.07 -1.53
C LYS A 91 9.27 8.53 -2.97
N GLY A 92 9.54 9.80 -3.26
CA GLY A 92 9.53 10.30 -4.63
C GLY A 92 8.95 11.70 -4.75
N GLU A 93 9.18 12.30 -5.90
CA GLU A 93 8.63 13.61 -6.24
C GLU A 93 7.28 13.40 -6.88
N PHE A 94 6.21 13.32 -6.10
CA PHE A 94 4.84 13.31 -6.64
C PHE A 94 3.94 14.21 -5.79
N LYS A 95 2.76 14.53 -6.30
CA LYS A 95 1.82 15.48 -5.64
C LYS A 95 0.91 14.75 -4.66
N ASN A 96 0.35 13.62 -5.08
CA ASN A 96 -0.61 12.86 -4.30
C ASN A 96 -0.40 11.35 -4.49
N LEU A 97 -0.82 10.55 -3.52
CA LEU A 97 -0.90 9.10 -3.60
C LEU A 97 -2.34 8.67 -3.35
N TYR A 98 -2.92 7.98 -4.32
CA TYR A 98 -4.24 7.38 -4.18
C TYR A 98 -4.10 5.89 -3.84
N ILE A 99 -4.79 5.47 -2.79
CA ILE A 99 -4.75 4.09 -2.27
C ILE A 99 -6.17 3.57 -2.19
N VAL A 100 -6.42 2.42 -2.81
CA VAL A 100 -7.73 1.76 -2.78
C VAL A 100 -7.58 0.28 -2.52
N LEU A 101 -8.35 -0.22 -1.54
CA LEU A 101 -8.58 -1.64 -1.35
C LEU A 101 -10.04 -1.96 -1.67
N ARG A 102 -10.23 -2.91 -2.58
CA ARG A 102 -11.54 -3.44 -2.97
C ARG A 102 -11.65 -4.90 -2.57
N VAL A 103 -12.85 -5.31 -2.19
CA VAL A 103 -13.22 -6.70 -2.00
C VAL A 103 -14.36 -7.07 -2.92
N TYR A 104 -14.45 -8.36 -3.23
CA TYR A 104 -15.47 -8.92 -4.11
C TYR A 104 -16.11 -10.13 -3.43
N ASP A 105 -17.44 -10.18 -3.47
CA ASP A 105 -18.18 -11.37 -3.07
C ASP A 105 -18.13 -12.46 -4.15
N GLU A 106 -18.73 -13.60 -3.84
CA GLU A 106 -18.84 -14.76 -4.75
C GLU A 106 -19.59 -14.42 -6.04
N GLN A 107 -20.53 -13.47 -5.98
CA GLN A 107 -21.30 -12.97 -7.13
C GLN A 107 -20.52 -11.93 -7.94
N GLY A 108 -19.33 -11.52 -7.48
CA GLY A 108 -18.49 -10.51 -8.13
C GLY A 108 -18.87 -9.07 -7.81
N LYS A 109 -19.79 -8.84 -6.87
CA LYS A 109 -20.14 -7.49 -6.42
C LYS A 109 -18.95 -6.88 -5.70
N GLN A 110 -18.55 -5.70 -6.13
CA GLN A 110 -17.43 -4.96 -5.57
C GLN A 110 -17.85 -4.09 -4.38
N ARG A 111 -16.99 -4.00 -3.37
CA ARG A 111 -17.04 -3.00 -2.30
C ARG A 111 -15.66 -2.40 -2.05
N GLU A 112 -15.58 -1.10 -1.82
CA GLU A 112 -14.35 -0.43 -1.38
C GLU A 112 -14.28 -0.46 0.16
N LEU A 113 -13.19 -1.00 0.71
CA LEU A 113 -12.92 -1.02 2.16
C LEU A 113 -11.93 0.07 2.58
N LEU A 114 -11.03 0.44 1.68
CA LEU A 114 -10.10 1.54 1.85
C LEU A 114 -10.15 2.40 0.59
N GLN A 115 -10.29 3.71 0.79
CA GLN A 115 -10.17 4.71 -0.27
C GLN A 115 -9.53 5.95 0.34
N LYS A 116 -8.26 6.19 0.05
CA LYS A 116 -7.48 7.27 0.67
C LYS A 116 -6.72 8.07 -0.36
N TRP A 117 -6.81 9.37 -0.20
CA TRP A 117 -5.99 10.36 -0.88
C TRP A 117 -4.99 10.92 0.11
N LEU A 118 -3.72 10.63 -0.11
CA LEU A 118 -2.62 11.23 0.64
C LEU A 118 -2.03 12.36 -0.19
N SER A 119 -1.99 13.55 0.39
CA SER A 119 -1.28 14.70 -0.16
C SER A 119 -0.01 14.95 0.65
N ARG A 120 0.92 15.78 0.16
CA ARG A 120 2.21 16.02 0.84
C ARG A 120 2.11 16.39 2.32
N LYS A 121 1.01 17.04 2.76
CA LYS A 121 0.76 17.37 4.18
C LYS A 121 0.43 16.17 5.06
N ASP A 122 0.01 15.06 4.45
CA ASP A 122 -0.37 13.81 5.12
C ASP A 122 0.81 12.83 5.18
N PHE A 123 1.97 13.20 4.62
CA PHE A 123 3.14 12.33 4.54
C PHE A 123 3.85 12.27 5.89
N ILE A 124 3.76 11.12 6.55
CA ILE A 124 4.39 10.86 7.85
C ILE A 124 5.76 10.23 7.59
N ALA A 125 6.83 10.87 8.07
CA ALA A 125 8.19 10.35 7.91
C ALA A 125 8.31 8.95 8.54
N ALA A 126 8.90 8.01 7.81
CA ALA A 126 9.18 6.67 8.31
C ALA A 126 10.31 6.72 9.35
N ALA A 127 10.07 6.12 10.52
CA ALA A 127 11.02 6.17 11.63
C ALA A 127 12.38 5.58 11.23
N GLY A 128 13.46 6.34 11.43
CA GLY A 128 14.82 5.91 11.12
C GLY A 128 15.15 5.80 9.64
N GLN A 129 14.28 6.28 8.73
CA GLN A 129 14.45 6.16 7.28
C GLN A 129 14.31 7.55 6.62
N PRO A 130 15.39 8.35 6.57
CA PRO A 130 15.35 9.68 5.98
C PRO A 130 14.84 9.67 4.53
N GLY A 131 13.93 10.58 4.21
CA GLY A 131 13.34 10.71 2.86
C GLY A 131 12.28 9.66 2.51
N TRP A 132 12.02 8.71 3.40
CA TRP A 132 10.91 7.77 3.28
C TRP A 132 9.73 8.23 4.12
N TYR A 133 8.54 8.03 3.58
CA TYR A 133 7.28 8.26 4.25
C TYR A 133 6.53 6.94 4.38
N GLY A 134 5.67 6.83 5.38
CA GLY A 134 4.85 5.65 5.61
C GLY A 134 3.36 6.00 5.65
N PHE A 135 2.54 5.04 5.27
CA PHE A 135 1.12 5.04 5.64
C PHE A 135 0.78 3.71 6.30
N PHE A 136 -0.24 3.73 7.15
CA PHE A 136 -0.74 2.56 7.84
C PHE A 136 -2.24 2.73 8.08
N TYR A 137 -3.04 1.74 7.67
CA TYR A 137 -4.49 1.75 7.77
C TYR A 137 -5.02 0.44 8.33
N HIS A 138 -6.05 0.54 9.15
CA HIS A 138 -6.88 -0.58 9.57
C HIS A 138 -8.23 -0.55 8.88
N PHE A 139 -8.77 -1.72 8.55
CA PHE A 139 -10.11 -1.87 7.99
C PHE A 139 -10.67 -3.25 8.34
N LYS A 140 -12.00 -3.36 8.33
CA LYS A 140 -12.70 -4.63 8.59
C LYS A 140 -13.18 -5.23 7.28
N VAL A 141 -12.76 -6.46 7.00
CA VAL A 141 -13.25 -7.26 5.88
C VAL A 141 -14.57 -7.91 6.32
N PRO A 142 -15.68 -7.71 5.58
CA PRO A 142 -16.96 -8.33 5.90
C PRO A 142 -16.97 -9.83 5.57
N GLU A 143 -17.92 -10.56 6.14
CA GLU A 143 -18.20 -11.94 5.72
C GLU A 143 -18.66 -12.01 4.25
N GLY A 144 -18.49 -13.18 3.63
CA GLY A 144 -18.98 -13.47 2.27
C GLY A 144 -18.13 -12.90 1.13
N VAL A 145 -16.96 -12.32 1.41
CA VAL A 145 -15.97 -11.93 0.39
C VAL A 145 -14.83 -12.94 0.34
N ASN A 146 -14.28 -13.17 -0.85
CA ASN A 146 -13.21 -14.17 -1.04
C ASN A 146 -12.10 -13.69 -1.98
N ARG A 147 -12.20 -12.46 -2.47
CA ARG A 147 -11.25 -11.84 -3.38
C ARG A 147 -11.07 -10.39 -3.01
N ALA A 148 -9.87 -9.88 -3.25
CA ALA A 148 -9.56 -8.49 -3.06
C ALA A 148 -8.59 -7.99 -4.12
N SER A 149 -8.53 -6.66 -4.23
CA SER A 149 -7.47 -5.97 -4.95
C SER A 149 -6.98 -4.80 -4.12
N ILE A 150 -5.67 -4.57 -4.18
CA ILE A 150 -5.05 -3.33 -3.71
C ILE A 150 -4.56 -2.55 -4.93
N HIS A 151 -4.79 -1.25 -4.93
CA HIS A 151 -4.35 -0.32 -5.96
C HIS A 151 -3.65 0.86 -5.31
N ILE A 152 -2.41 1.12 -5.73
CA ILE A 152 -1.64 2.31 -5.36
C ILE A 152 -1.36 3.09 -6.65
N GLU A 153 -1.75 4.36 -6.67
CA GLU A 153 -1.65 5.22 -7.85
C GLU A 153 -1.05 6.58 -7.46
N PRO A 154 0.26 6.83 -7.65
CA PRO A 154 0.86 8.16 -7.53
C PRO A 154 0.37 9.11 -8.64
N TRP A 155 0.17 10.38 -8.29
CA TRP A 155 -0.23 11.46 -9.19
C TRP A 155 0.80 12.58 -9.13
N GLY A 156 1.32 12.98 -10.28
CA GLY A 156 2.40 13.95 -10.38
C GLY A 156 2.56 14.51 -11.79
N ASN A 157 3.77 14.95 -12.12
CA ASN A 157 4.18 15.48 -13.41
C ASN A 157 4.92 14.40 -14.23
N LEU A 158 5.09 14.65 -15.54
CA LEU A 158 5.91 13.78 -16.39
C LEU A 158 7.37 13.79 -15.93
N GLY A 159 8.01 12.61 -15.90
CA GLY A 159 9.41 12.45 -15.51
C GLY A 159 9.62 12.30 -14.00
N GLU A 160 8.57 12.47 -13.20
CA GLU A 160 8.56 12.11 -11.79
C GLU A 160 8.46 10.58 -11.61
N SER A 161 8.82 10.10 -10.41
CA SER A 161 8.71 8.68 -10.05
C SER A 161 8.30 8.51 -8.59
N ILE A 162 7.76 7.33 -8.28
CA ILE A 162 7.60 6.83 -6.92
C ILE A 162 8.53 5.65 -6.70
N GLU A 163 9.10 5.58 -5.51
CA GLU A 163 9.74 4.40 -4.94
C GLU A 163 8.81 3.81 -3.87
N ILE A 164 8.57 2.50 -3.88
CA ILE A 164 7.70 1.79 -2.94
C ILE A 164 8.47 0.59 -2.37
N ARG A 165 8.36 0.38 -1.05
CA ARG A 165 8.93 -0.80 -0.37
C ARG A 165 8.14 -1.17 0.88
N GLN A 166 8.48 -2.32 1.45
CA GLN A 166 7.90 -2.82 2.71
C GLN A 166 6.36 -2.79 2.70
N ILE A 167 5.76 -3.20 1.58
CA ILE A 167 4.31 -3.29 1.46
C ILE A 167 3.80 -4.52 2.22
N LYS A 168 2.86 -4.30 3.14
CA LYS A 168 2.31 -5.34 4.01
C LYS A 168 0.80 -5.25 4.08
N LEU A 169 0.14 -6.38 3.90
CA LEU A 169 -1.27 -6.60 4.21
C LEU A 169 -1.36 -7.78 5.16
N CYS A 170 -1.83 -7.56 6.38
CA CYS A 170 -1.90 -8.60 7.40
C CYS A 170 -3.32 -8.73 7.94
N GLU A 171 -3.69 -9.95 8.31
CA GLU A 171 -4.82 -10.22 9.20
C GLU A 171 -4.41 -9.87 10.63
N ASN A 172 -5.29 -9.23 11.37
CA ASN A 172 -5.07 -8.88 12.77
C ASN A 172 -6.07 -9.66 13.64
N GLU A 173 -5.64 -10.08 14.82
CA GLU A 173 -6.55 -10.58 15.84
C GLU A 173 -7.46 -9.42 16.33
N ASP A 174 -8.76 -9.70 16.45
CA ASP A 174 -9.79 -8.77 16.96
C ASP A 174 -9.59 -8.45 18.45
#